data_AF-A0A3B7LYT9-F1
#
_entry.id   AF-A0A3B7LYT9-F1
#
_cell.length_a   1.000
_cell.length_b   1.000
_cell.length_c   1.000
_cell.angle_alpha   90.00
_cell.angle_beta   90.00
_cell.angle_gamma   90.00
#
_symmetry.space_group_name_H-M   'P 1'
#
loop_
_entity.id
_entity.type
_entity.pdbx_description
1 polymer ?
#
loop_
_entity_poly.entity_id
_entity_poly.type
_entity_poly.pdbx_seq_one_letter_code
_entity_poly.pdbx_strand_id
1 'polypeptide(L)'
;MLNLSTCRQPKLPIPCIAKLTIYLSVKSLHYDVKICRLIFKYAYKAIYMKCKGMYNALPFGDSCCNCWTTIRKLDSHFRLSVDCFSAYIYRRYSMAHTALQVADEFTRLGNQDGKYFTQMQLLKLVYIAHGWMLAVFNEPLIYDEVQAWKFGPVIPNLYQELKIYGSAPIMNSILQFPTQFNDRENQIIHFTYASYGDFSAYQLSDITHAPDTPWSETYGKGAGWAELIPNNVIQNHYQSLYHKYFS
;
A
#
# COMPACT_ATOMS: atom_id res chain seq x y z
N MET A 1 22.44 -18.11 -55.58
CA MET A 1 21.34 -17.15 -55.32
C MET A 1 20.14 -17.96 -54.82
N LEU A 2 19.83 -17.87 -53.52
CA LEU A 2 18.60 -18.44 -52.96
C LEU A 2 17.73 -17.28 -52.47
N ASN A 3 16.49 -17.27 -52.94
CA ASN A 3 15.52 -16.20 -52.90
C ASN A 3 14.87 -16.10 -51.50
N LEU A 4 14.99 -14.95 -50.83
CA LEU A 4 14.56 -14.70 -49.44
C LEU A 4 13.09 -14.23 -49.31
N SER A 5 12.21 -14.57 -50.23
CA SER A 5 10.90 -13.89 -50.36
C SER A 5 9.66 -14.60 -49.78
N THR A 6 9.78 -15.72 -49.04
CA THR A 6 8.57 -16.46 -48.59
C THR A 6 8.52 -16.95 -47.13
N CYS A 7 9.18 -16.30 -46.17
CA CYS A 7 8.88 -16.51 -44.75
C CYS A 7 7.83 -15.50 -44.24
N ARG A 8 6.54 -15.86 -44.34
CA ARG A 8 5.45 -15.14 -43.65
C ARG A 8 5.59 -15.39 -42.15
N GLN A 9 5.99 -14.37 -41.40
CA GLN A 9 6.03 -14.38 -39.92
C GLN A 9 4.64 -14.71 -39.36
N PRO A 10 4.49 -15.64 -38.38
CA PRO A 10 3.25 -15.75 -37.64
C PRO A 10 3.11 -14.52 -36.74
N LYS A 11 2.12 -13.66 -37.03
CA LYS A 11 1.68 -12.61 -36.11
C LYS A 11 1.04 -13.28 -34.88
N LEU A 12 1.83 -13.51 -33.83
CA LEU A 12 1.27 -13.78 -32.50
C LEU A 12 0.59 -12.49 -32.00
N PRO A 13 -0.64 -12.56 -31.46
CA PRO A 13 -1.33 -11.39 -30.95
C PRO A 13 -0.70 -10.98 -29.61
N ILE A 14 0.30 -10.11 -29.70
CA ILE A 14 0.88 -9.30 -28.61
C ILE A 14 -0.20 -8.61 -27.72
N PRO A 15 -1.43 -8.25 -28.20
CA PRO A 15 -2.43 -7.61 -27.35
C PRO A 15 -2.97 -8.43 -26.17
N CYS A 16 -2.88 -9.76 -26.19
CA CYS A 16 -3.47 -10.61 -25.13
C CYS A 16 -2.59 -10.73 -23.88
N ILE A 17 -1.25 -10.72 -24.03
CA ILE A 17 -0.32 -10.85 -22.90
C ILE A 17 -0.26 -9.54 -22.11
N ALA A 18 -0.22 -8.39 -22.80
CA ALA A 18 -0.19 -7.07 -22.16
C ALA A 18 -1.48 -6.77 -21.36
N LYS A 19 -2.66 -7.19 -21.87
CA LYS A 19 -3.93 -7.02 -21.16
C LYS A 19 -4.03 -7.83 -19.87
N LEU A 20 -3.40 -9.02 -19.81
CA LEU A 20 -3.45 -9.89 -18.63
C LEU A 20 -2.53 -9.39 -17.51
N THR A 21 -1.35 -8.84 -17.86
CA THR A 21 -0.41 -8.25 -16.90
C THR A 21 -1.00 -7.01 -16.21
N ILE A 22 -1.70 -6.17 -16.96
CA ILE A 22 -2.37 -4.97 -16.42
C ILE A 22 -3.59 -5.38 -15.55
N TYR A 23 -4.40 -6.35 -16.00
CA TYR A 23 -5.59 -6.78 -15.27
C TYR A 23 -5.27 -7.40 -13.90
N LEU A 24 -4.17 -8.16 -13.78
CA LEU A 24 -3.71 -8.73 -12.51
C LEU A 24 -3.01 -7.70 -11.60
N SER A 25 -2.36 -6.68 -12.18
CA SER A 25 -1.73 -5.59 -11.44
C SER A 25 -2.74 -4.69 -10.72
N VAL A 26 -3.90 -4.43 -11.33
CA VAL A 26 -4.91 -3.53 -10.76
C VAL A 26 -5.74 -4.22 -9.67
N LYS A 27 -6.06 -5.52 -9.82
CA LYS A 27 -6.81 -6.26 -8.79
C LYS A 27 -5.97 -6.66 -7.56
N SER A 28 -4.64 -6.70 -7.66
CA SER A 28 -3.75 -7.09 -6.55
C SER A 28 -3.54 -6.01 -5.48
N LEU A 29 -4.00 -4.77 -5.70
CA LEU A 29 -3.85 -3.66 -4.75
C LEU A 29 -4.63 -3.87 -3.43
N HIS A 30 -5.50 -4.87 -3.35
CA HIS A 30 -6.35 -5.16 -2.18
C HIS A 30 -6.08 -6.53 -1.51
N TYR A 31 -5.07 -7.29 -1.94
CA TYR A 31 -4.79 -8.63 -1.41
C TYR A 31 -3.43 -8.72 -0.69
N ASP A 32 -3.35 -9.60 0.33
CA ASP A 32 -2.11 -9.95 1.03
C ASP A 32 -0.97 -10.24 0.02
N VAL A 33 0.18 -9.61 0.22
CA VAL A 33 1.37 -9.71 -0.62
C VAL A 33 1.80 -11.17 -0.86
N LYS A 34 1.62 -12.07 0.12
CA LYS A 34 1.88 -13.51 -0.05
C LYS A 34 0.90 -14.15 -1.02
N ILE A 35 -0.36 -13.78 -0.96
CA ILE A 35 -1.42 -14.25 -1.87
C ILE A 35 -1.16 -13.73 -3.27
N CYS A 36 -0.83 -12.44 -3.43
CA CYS A 36 -0.46 -11.86 -4.72
C CYS A 36 0.73 -12.60 -5.37
N ARG A 37 1.76 -12.94 -4.58
CA ARG A 37 2.91 -13.73 -5.04
C ARG A 37 2.52 -15.14 -5.49
N LEU A 38 1.62 -15.81 -4.78
CA LEU A 38 1.08 -17.12 -5.15
C LEU A 38 0.25 -17.05 -6.43
N ILE A 39 -0.67 -16.08 -6.53
CA ILE A 39 -1.51 -15.87 -7.71
C ILE A 39 -0.64 -15.61 -8.94
N PHE A 40 0.35 -14.71 -8.84
CA PHE A 40 1.25 -14.41 -9.95
C PHE A 40 2.07 -15.64 -10.37
N LYS A 41 2.59 -16.40 -9.40
CA LYS A 41 3.35 -17.63 -9.65
C LYS A 41 2.52 -18.71 -10.34
N TYR A 42 1.26 -18.91 -9.93
CA TYR A 42 0.38 -19.93 -10.51
C TYR A 42 -0.18 -19.50 -11.87
N ALA A 43 -0.62 -18.24 -12.01
CA ALA A 43 -1.08 -17.69 -13.28
C ALA A 43 0.05 -17.78 -14.34
N TYR A 44 1.28 -17.42 -13.94
CA TYR A 44 2.44 -17.57 -14.80
C TYR A 44 2.71 -19.02 -15.21
N LYS A 45 2.75 -19.94 -14.24
CA LYS A 45 2.96 -21.38 -14.52
C LYS A 45 1.89 -21.94 -15.45
N ALA A 46 0.63 -21.53 -15.30
CA ALA A 46 -0.45 -21.96 -16.18
C ALA A 46 -0.28 -21.44 -17.62
N ILE A 47 0.04 -20.15 -17.79
CA ILE A 47 0.28 -19.54 -19.11
C ILE A 47 1.49 -20.18 -19.78
N TYR A 48 2.60 -20.34 -19.05
CA TYR A 48 3.81 -20.99 -19.55
C TYR A 48 3.55 -22.42 -20.02
N MET A 49 2.83 -23.22 -19.23
CA MET A 49 2.54 -24.61 -19.60
C MET A 49 1.59 -24.70 -20.79
N LYS A 50 0.65 -23.76 -20.94
CA LYS A 50 -0.26 -23.68 -22.10
C LYS A 50 0.49 -23.29 -23.39
N CYS A 51 1.38 -22.30 -23.31
CA CYS A 51 2.25 -21.93 -24.43
C CYS A 51 3.24 -23.05 -24.80
N LYS A 52 3.78 -23.77 -23.81
CA LYS A 52 4.67 -24.93 -24.02
C LYS A 52 3.94 -26.11 -24.67
N GLY A 53 2.69 -26.37 -24.27
CA GLY A 53 1.84 -27.38 -24.89
C GLY A 53 1.52 -27.08 -26.36
N MET A 54 1.20 -25.80 -26.67
CA MET A 54 0.96 -25.36 -28.05
C MET A 54 2.22 -25.44 -28.93
N TYR A 55 3.41 -25.19 -28.36
CA TYR A 55 4.69 -25.32 -29.07
C TYR A 55 5.02 -26.79 -29.41
N ASN A 56 4.81 -27.70 -28.46
CA ASN A 56 5.10 -29.13 -28.63
C ASN A 56 4.12 -29.86 -29.56
N ALA A 57 2.99 -29.24 -29.90
CA ALA A 57 1.97 -29.79 -30.80
C ALA A 57 2.14 -29.36 -32.27
N LEU A 58 3.18 -28.57 -32.60
CA LEU A 58 3.48 -28.16 -33.97
C LEU A 58 4.25 -29.26 -34.71
N PRO A 59 3.81 -29.67 -35.92
CA PRO A 59 4.37 -30.82 -36.61
C PRO A 59 5.58 -30.41 -37.45
N PHE A 60 6.66 -29.91 -36.85
CA PHE A 60 7.94 -29.72 -37.55
C PHE A 60 9.11 -29.89 -36.57
N GLY A 61 9.77 -31.04 -36.67
CA GLY A 61 11.17 -31.16 -36.30
C GLY A 61 11.97 -30.44 -37.38
N ASP A 62 12.43 -29.23 -37.08
CA ASP A 62 13.79 -28.78 -37.39
C ASP A 62 13.95 -27.30 -37.05
N SER A 63 15.02 -27.05 -36.28
CA SER A 63 15.82 -25.82 -36.24
C SER A 63 15.09 -24.47 -36.41
N CYS A 64 14.56 -23.95 -35.29
CA CYS A 64 14.56 -22.50 -35.10
C CYS A 64 15.13 -22.14 -33.72
N CYS A 65 16.47 -22.15 -33.61
CA CYS A 65 17.20 -21.67 -32.43
C CYS A 65 16.82 -20.22 -32.04
N ASN A 66 16.22 -19.46 -32.96
CA ASN A 66 15.82 -18.07 -32.75
C ASN A 66 14.44 -17.91 -32.05
N CYS A 67 13.59 -18.95 -32.04
CA CYS A 67 12.27 -18.89 -31.39
C CYS A 67 12.35 -19.23 -29.89
N TRP A 68 13.11 -20.27 -29.52
CA TRP A 68 13.36 -20.60 -28.11
C TRP A 68 14.18 -19.54 -27.37
N THR A 69 15.10 -18.86 -28.07
CA THR A 69 15.82 -17.71 -27.51
C THR A 69 14.90 -16.51 -27.33
N THR A 70 13.93 -16.30 -28.22
CA THR A 70 12.89 -15.26 -28.06
C THR A 70 11.96 -15.57 -26.89
N ILE A 71 11.51 -16.82 -26.73
CA ILE A 71 10.73 -17.28 -25.57
C ILE A 71 11.52 -17.17 -24.27
N ARG A 72 12.82 -17.55 -24.26
CA ARG A 72 13.70 -17.37 -23.10
C ARG A 72 13.97 -15.90 -22.78
N LYS A 73 14.10 -15.04 -23.79
CA LYS A 73 14.25 -13.59 -23.61
C LYS A 73 12.97 -12.97 -23.03
N LEU A 74 11.80 -13.38 -23.53
CA LEU A 74 10.49 -13.01 -22.96
C LEU A 74 10.31 -13.55 -21.53
N ASP A 75 10.68 -14.81 -21.24
CA ASP A 75 10.68 -15.39 -19.89
C ASP A 75 11.64 -14.63 -18.96
N SER A 76 12.84 -14.26 -19.44
CA SER A 76 13.80 -13.49 -18.65
C SER A 76 13.34 -12.06 -18.39
N HIS A 77 12.80 -11.34 -19.38
CA HIS A 77 12.23 -10.01 -19.18
C HIS A 77 10.98 -10.04 -18.32
N PHE A 78 10.15 -11.08 -18.45
CA PHE A 78 8.97 -11.23 -17.63
C PHE A 78 9.34 -11.57 -16.18
N ARG A 79 10.27 -12.50 -15.94
CA ARG A 79 10.82 -12.76 -14.59
C ARG A 79 11.43 -11.51 -13.98
N LEU A 80 12.25 -10.77 -14.73
CA LEU A 80 12.79 -9.49 -14.30
C LEU A 80 11.68 -8.48 -13.99
N SER A 81 10.58 -8.44 -14.77
CA SER A 81 9.45 -7.55 -14.49
C SER A 81 8.64 -7.94 -13.26
N VAL A 82 8.46 -9.25 -12.99
CA VAL A 82 7.77 -9.76 -11.80
C VAL A 82 8.63 -9.61 -10.56
N ASP A 83 9.93 -9.83 -10.68
CA ASP A 83 10.88 -9.63 -9.60
C ASP A 83 11.06 -8.12 -9.32
N CYS A 84 11.04 -7.26 -10.33
CA CYS A 84 11.09 -5.82 -10.17
C CYS A 84 9.77 -5.25 -9.62
N PHE A 85 8.61 -5.76 -10.04
CA PHE A 85 7.30 -5.38 -9.49
C PHE A 85 7.13 -5.92 -8.06
N SER A 86 7.54 -7.17 -7.81
CA SER A 86 7.55 -7.73 -6.45
C SER A 86 8.54 -6.98 -5.57
N ALA A 87 9.74 -6.64 -6.05
CA ALA A 87 10.70 -5.84 -5.30
C ALA A 87 10.21 -4.40 -5.11
N TYR A 88 9.48 -3.82 -6.06
CA TYR A 88 8.88 -2.49 -5.94
C TYR A 88 7.77 -2.47 -4.90
N ILE A 89 6.81 -3.41 -4.97
CA ILE A 89 5.74 -3.56 -3.99
C ILE A 89 6.31 -3.97 -2.63
N TYR A 90 7.27 -4.88 -2.60
CA TYR A 90 7.94 -5.31 -1.37
C TYR A 90 8.74 -4.16 -0.78
N ARG A 91 9.46 -3.34 -1.55
CA ARG A 91 10.16 -2.15 -1.06
C ARG A 91 9.19 -1.07 -0.55
N ARG A 92 8.04 -0.90 -1.21
CA ARG A 92 6.99 0.04 -0.81
C ARG A 92 6.27 -0.39 0.48
N TYR A 93 6.19 -1.69 0.77
CA TYR A 93 5.64 -2.23 2.03
C TYR A 93 6.71 -2.56 3.10
N SER A 94 7.97 -2.75 2.70
CA SER A 94 9.12 -3.06 3.57
C SER A 94 9.60 -1.86 4.39
N MET A 95 9.03 -0.68 4.15
CA MET A 95 9.34 0.57 4.86
C MET A 95 8.18 1.06 5.73
N ALA A 96 7.01 0.43 5.66
CA ALA A 96 5.86 0.82 6.48
C ALA A 96 6.02 0.28 7.90
N HIS A 97 5.57 1.05 8.88
CA HIS A 97 5.68 0.71 10.30
C HIS A 97 4.37 0.18 10.86
N THR A 98 4.41 -0.40 12.07
CA THR A 98 3.18 -0.54 12.85
C THR A 98 2.70 0.84 13.28
N ALA A 99 1.39 0.99 13.41
CA ALA A 99 0.75 2.14 14.00
C ALA A 99 1.19 2.35 15.47
N LEU A 100 1.56 1.27 16.17
CA LEU A 100 2.10 1.36 17.54
C LEU A 100 3.46 2.05 17.58
N GLN A 101 4.35 1.78 16.62
CA GLN A 101 5.64 2.45 16.51
C GLN A 101 5.48 3.94 16.25
N VAL A 102 4.56 4.32 15.37
CA VAL A 102 4.27 5.74 15.09
C VAL A 102 3.62 6.42 16.31
N ALA A 103 2.74 5.72 17.04
CA ALA A 103 2.13 6.24 18.26
C ALA A 103 3.17 6.43 19.39
N ASP A 104 4.12 5.50 19.53
CA ASP A 104 5.23 5.62 20.47
C ASP A 104 6.08 6.86 20.17
N GLU A 105 6.31 7.15 18.89
CA GLU A 105 7.06 8.35 18.50
C GLU A 105 6.32 9.64 18.87
N PHE A 106 5.01 9.73 18.61
CA PHE A 106 4.22 10.87 19.11
C PHE A 106 4.26 11.00 20.63
N THR A 107 4.25 9.88 21.35
CA THR A 107 4.36 9.87 22.81
C THR A 107 5.72 10.40 23.26
N ARG A 108 6.81 10.02 22.58
CA ARG A 108 8.16 10.52 22.87
C ARG A 108 8.30 12.01 22.59
N LEU A 109 7.77 12.50 21.46
CA LEU A 109 7.75 13.93 21.13
C LEU A 109 6.95 14.72 22.17
N GLY A 110 5.76 14.24 22.55
CA GLY A 110 4.97 14.84 23.62
C GLY A 110 5.73 14.91 24.94
N ASN A 111 6.34 13.80 25.35
CA ASN A 111 7.09 13.73 26.61
C ASN A 111 8.26 14.72 26.67
N GLN A 112 8.94 14.98 25.55
CA GLN A 112 10.00 15.99 25.47
C GLN A 112 9.47 17.40 25.76
N ASP A 113 8.21 17.67 25.42
CA ASP A 113 7.53 18.95 25.65
C ASP A 113 6.64 18.96 26.91
N GLY A 114 6.69 17.92 27.74
CA GLY A 114 5.83 17.79 28.93
C GLY A 114 4.35 17.60 28.60
N LYS A 115 4.04 17.12 27.39
CA LYS A 115 2.70 16.86 26.87
C LYS A 115 2.42 15.36 26.81
N TYR A 116 1.21 14.97 27.23
CA TYR A 116 0.77 13.58 27.24
C TYR A 116 -0.48 13.40 26.39
N PHE A 117 -0.53 12.29 25.66
CA PHE A 117 -1.64 11.98 24.76
C PHE A 117 -2.53 10.88 25.33
N THR A 118 -3.83 11.02 25.12
CA THR A 118 -4.80 9.94 25.33
C THR A 118 -4.76 8.93 24.18
N GLN A 119 -5.33 7.74 24.38
CA GLN A 119 -5.52 6.75 23.31
C GLN A 119 -6.19 7.38 22.08
N MET A 120 -7.25 8.17 22.29
CA MET A 120 -8.00 8.79 21.20
C MET A 120 -7.13 9.76 20.40
N GLN A 121 -6.31 10.58 21.07
CA GLN A 121 -5.39 11.48 20.37
C GLN A 121 -4.38 10.70 19.52
N LEU A 122 -3.75 9.67 20.07
CA LEU A 122 -2.77 8.87 19.33
C LEU A 122 -3.39 8.17 18.11
N LEU A 123 -4.60 7.60 18.23
CA LEU A 123 -5.32 7.03 17.09
C LEU A 123 -5.51 8.04 15.96
N LYS A 124 -5.88 9.28 16.30
CA LYS A 124 -6.11 10.33 15.30
C LYS A 124 -4.80 10.89 14.74
N LEU A 125 -3.78 11.12 15.56
CA LEU A 125 -2.47 11.61 15.12
C LEU A 125 -1.80 10.62 14.16
N VAL A 126 -1.83 9.32 14.47
CA VAL A 126 -1.27 8.29 13.58
C VAL A 126 -2.04 8.22 12.26
N TYR A 127 -3.37 8.27 12.29
CA TYR A 127 -4.18 8.31 11.07
C TYR A 127 -3.89 9.56 10.21
N ILE A 128 -3.76 10.73 10.84
CA ILE A 128 -3.45 11.98 10.16
C ILE A 128 -2.06 11.94 9.52
N ALA A 129 -1.06 11.48 10.26
CA ALA A 129 0.30 11.31 9.74
C ALA A 129 0.34 10.33 8.55
N HIS A 130 -0.41 9.23 8.64
CA HIS A 130 -0.54 8.30 7.53
C HIS A 130 -1.12 8.96 6.27
N GLY A 131 -2.17 9.76 6.42
CA GLY A 131 -2.77 10.52 5.33
C GLY A 131 -1.81 11.52 4.68
N TRP A 132 -1.07 12.28 5.48
CA TRP A 132 -0.06 13.20 4.97
C TRP A 132 1.10 12.50 4.25
N MET A 133 1.57 11.36 4.77
CA MET A 133 2.62 10.56 4.10
C MET A 133 2.15 10.06 2.72
N LEU A 134 0.91 9.58 2.64
CA LEU A 134 0.30 9.16 1.37
C LEU A 134 0.18 10.33 0.39
N ALA A 135 -0.20 11.52 0.86
CA ALA A 135 -0.39 12.67 -0.01
C ALA A 135 0.92 13.23 -0.55
N VAL A 136 1.91 13.45 0.34
CA VAL A 136 3.16 14.14 0.00
C VAL A 136 4.15 13.22 -0.69
N PHE A 137 4.31 11.99 -0.19
CA PHE A 137 5.34 11.06 -0.66
C PHE A 137 4.77 9.89 -1.46
N ASN A 138 3.45 9.74 -1.55
CA ASN A 138 2.81 8.60 -2.20
C ASN A 138 3.34 7.26 -1.64
N GLU A 139 3.56 7.21 -0.32
CA GLU A 139 4.09 6.05 0.40
C GLU A 139 3.26 5.85 1.69
N PRO A 140 2.96 4.61 2.10
CA PRO A 140 2.26 4.37 3.35
C PRO A 140 3.20 4.52 4.56
N LEU A 141 2.81 5.32 5.56
CA LEU A 141 3.54 5.38 6.84
C LEU A 141 3.35 4.11 7.68
N ILE A 142 2.14 3.55 7.66
CA ILE A 142 1.76 2.35 8.41
C ILE A 142 1.25 1.28 7.45
N TYR A 143 1.44 0.01 7.82
CA TYR A 143 0.85 -1.11 7.10
C TYR A 143 -0.46 -1.62 7.72
N ASP A 144 -0.81 -1.16 8.92
CA ASP A 144 -2.06 -1.52 9.58
C ASP A 144 -3.28 -0.99 8.81
N GLU A 145 -4.35 -1.78 8.83
CA GLU A 145 -5.61 -1.38 8.21
C GLU A 145 -6.28 -0.25 8.99
N VAL A 146 -6.89 0.68 8.24
CA VAL A 146 -7.75 1.73 8.80
C VAL A 146 -9.20 1.34 8.53
N GLN A 147 -10.05 1.41 9.56
CA GLN A 147 -11.46 1.07 9.46
C GLN A 147 -12.35 2.24 9.86
N ALA A 148 -13.50 2.38 9.19
CA ALA A 148 -14.53 3.36 9.50
C ALA A 148 -15.45 2.83 10.61
N TRP A 149 -15.16 3.25 11.85
CA TRP A 149 -15.96 2.91 13.02
C TRP A 149 -16.96 4.03 13.34
N LYS A 150 -17.92 3.78 14.24
CA LYS A 150 -18.94 4.80 14.62
C LYS A 150 -18.35 6.14 15.07
N PHE A 151 -17.17 6.10 15.70
CA PHE A 151 -16.46 7.27 16.22
C PHE A 151 -15.14 7.52 15.45
N GLY A 152 -15.15 7.20 14.16
CA GLY A 152 -14.21 7.78 13.20
C GLY A 152 -13.31 6.72 12.58
N PRO A 153 -12.27 7.15 11.84
CA PRO A 153 -11.24 6.24 11.40
C PRO A 153 -10.52 5.69 12.64
N VAL A 154 -10.37 4.37 12.69
CA VAL A 154 -9.71 3.62 13.75
C VAL A 154 -8.73 2.65 13.11
N ILE A 155 -7.54 2.55 13.68
CA ILE A 155 -6.57 1.50 13.35
C ILE A 155 -6.74 0.41 14.41
N PRO A 156 -7.36 -0.75 14.09
CA PRO A 156 -7.79 -1.71 15.12
C PRO A 156 -6.63 -2.23 15.97
N ASN A 157 -5.48 -2.53 15.34
CA ASN A 157 -4.30 -3.01 16.05
C ASN A 157 -3.83 -1.98 17.10
N LEU A 158 -3.70 -0.72 16.70
CA LEU A 158 -3.35 0.36 17.64
C LEU A 158 -4.42 0.54 18.74
N TYR A 159 -5.70 0.45 18.38
CA TYR A 159 -6.78 0.54 19.37
C TYR A 159 -6.66 -0.57 20.41
N GLN A 160 -6.40 -1.82 20.00
CA GLN A 160 -6.28 -2.95 20.93
C GLN A 160 -5.11 -2.80 21.89
N GLU A 161 -3.96 -2.31 21.42
CA GLU A 161 -2.78 -2.08 22.25
C GLU A 161 -3.01 -0.96 23.30
N LEU A 162 -3.77 0.07 22.93
CA LEU A 162 -3.94 1.26 23.77
C LEU A 162 -5.25 1.30 24.58
N LYS A 163 -6.20 0.38 24.36
CA LYS A 163 -7.51 0.39 25.02
C LYS A 163 -7.44 0.33 26.55
N ILE A 164 -6.35 -0.23 27.09
CA ILE A 164 -6.13 -0.33 28.54
C ILE A 164 -6.01 1.05 29.20
N TYR A 165 -5.59 2.08 28.45
CA TYR A 165 -5.45 3.45 28.95
C TYR A 165 -6.78 4.21 28.91
N GLY A 166 -7.69 3.85 28.00
CA GLY A 166 -8.97 4.54 27.82
C GLY A 166 -8.78 6.04 27.61
N SER A 167 -9.39 6.86 28.47
CA SER A 167 -9.26 8.33 28.44
C SER A 167 -8.07 8.86 29.25
N ALA A 168 -7.31 8.01 29.94
CA ALA A 168 -6.14 8.45 30.70
C ALA A 168 -4.99 8.84 29.76
N PRO A 169 -4.21 9.88 30.10
CA PRO A 169 -2.99 10.21 29.37
C PRO A 169 -1.93 9.10 29.50
N ILE A 170 -1.27 8.78 28.39
CA ILE A 170 -0.17 7.84 28.33
C ILE A 170 1.12 8.61 28.58
N MET A 171 1.71 8.42 29.77
CA MET A 171 2.87 9.19 30.23
C MET A 171 4.21 8.55 29.89
N ASN A 172 4.23 7.22 29.75
CA ASN A 172 5.45 6.47 29.46
C ASN A 172 5.51 6.11 27.99
N SER A 173 6.73 5.97 27.45
CA SER A 173 6.92 5.34 26.15
C SER A 173 6.24 3.98 26.12
N ILE A 174 5.54 3.71 25.02
CA ILE A 174 4.77 2.49 24.80
C ILE A 174 5.73 1.34 24.46
N LEU A 175 6.78 1.63 23.69
CA LEU A 175 7.81 0.68 23.32
C LEU A 175 9.07 0.87 24.16
N GLN A 176 9.78 -0.24 24.41
CA GLN A 176 11.04 -0.22 25.14
C GLN A 176 12.14 0.54 24.38
N PHE A 177 12.20 0.37 23.06
CA PHE A 177 13.20 1.00 22.20
C PHE A 177 12.53 1.89 21.16
N PRO A 178 13.12 3.07 20.86
CA PRO A 178 12.60 3.94 19.82
C PRO A 178 12.69 3.27 18.45
N THR A 179 11.72 3.54 17.59
CA THR A 179 11.73 3.08 16.21
C THR A 179 12.55 4.04 15.35
N GLN A 180 13.33 3.49 14.42
CA GLN A 180 14.05 4.30 13.45
C GLN A 180 13.15 4.63 12.26
N PHE A 181 12.85 5.91 12.10
CA PHE A 181 12.16 6.45 10.93
C PHE A 181 13.18 7.11 9.98
N ASN A 182 12.90 7.05 8.68
CA ASN A 182 13.71 7.77 7.69
C ASN A 182 13.37 9.26 7.64
N ASP A 183 14.16 10.06 6.91
CA ASP A 183 14.01 11.52 6.88
C ASP A 183 12.62 12.00 6.42
N ARG A 184 12.00 11.31 5.46
CA ARG A 184 10.66 11.66 4.95
C ARG A 184 9.58 11.36 5.98
N GLU A 185 9.69 10.21 6.64
CA GLU A 185 8.79 9.79 7.72
C GLU A 185 8.88 10.78 8.89
N ASN A 186 10.10 11.13 9.31
CA ASN A 186 10.33 12.14 10.34
C ASN A 186 9.74 13.50 9.96
N GLN A 187 9.91 13.95 8.71
CA GLN A 187 9.29 15.20 8.25
C GLN A 187 7.76 15.20 8.45
N ILE A 188 7.08 14.11 8.08
CA ILE A 188 5.62 14.00 8.24
C ILE A 188 5.21 13.88 9.71
N ILE A 189 5.92 13.07 10.51
CA ILE A 189 5.62 12.89 11.93
C ILE A 189 5.77 14.22 12.66
N HIS A 190 6.88 14.92 12.47
CA HIS A 190 7.12 16.23 13.10
C HIS A 190 6.15 17.30 12.60
N PHE A 191 5.84 17.34 11.30
CA PHE A 191 4.81 18.24 10.77
C PHE A 191 3.45 17.98 11.41
N THR A 192 3.07 16.70 11.54
CA THR A 192 1.79 16.31 12.16
C THR A 192 1.78 16.68 13.64
N TYR A 193 2.86 16.42 14.36
CA TYR A 193 2.99 16.81 15.77
C TYR A 193 2.87 18.33 15.95
N ALA A 194 3.60 19.12 15.15
CA ALA A 194 3.57 20.57 15.23
C ALA A 194 2.20 21.17 14.86
N SER A 195 1.49 20.55 13.90
CA SER A 195 0.22 21.09 13.39
C SER A 195 -1.00 20.64 14.21
N TYR A 196 -0.97 19.44 14.78
CA TYR A 196 -2.12 18.80 15.40
C TYR A 196 -1.89 18.35 16.85
N GLY A 197 -0.65 18.37 17.34
CA GLY A 197 -0.29 17.86 18.67
C GLY A 197 -0.88 18.66 19.84
N ASP A 198 -1.33 19.89 19.65
CA ASP A 198 -2.02 20.68 20.68
C ASP A 198 -3.55 20.48 20.68
N PHE A 199 -4.07 19.72 19.73
CA PHE A 199 -5.51 19.55 19.58
C PHE A 199 -6.01 18.56 20.63
N SER A 200 -7.15 18.91 21.24
CA SER A 200 -7.86 17.99 22.11
C SER A 200 -8.34 16.77 21.31
N ALA A 201 -8.58 15.68 22.03
CA ALA A 201 -9.08 14.45 21.44
C ALA A 201 -10.38 14.66 20.64
N TYR A 202 -11.26 15.56 21.12
CA TYR A 202 -12.51 15.91 20.43
C TYR A 202 -12.27 16.72 19.16
N GLN A 203 -11.36 17.72 19.18
CA GLN A 203 -11.03 18.47 17.98
C GLN A 203 -10.42 17.57 16.89
N LEU A 204 -9.52 16.65 17.26
CA LEU A 204 -8.98 15.66 16.33
C LEU A 204 -10.08 14.73 15.80
N SER A 205 -11.01 14.32 16.67
CA SER A 205 -12.17 13.55 16.27
C SER A 205 -13.00 14.32 15.23
N ASP A 206 -13.38 15.57 15.50
CA ASP A 206 -14.19 16.40 14.60
C ASP A 206 -13.53 16.55 13.22
N ILE A 207 -12.21 16.79 13.18
CA ILE A 207 -11.45 16.86 11.92
C ILE A 207 -11.59 15.57 11.13
N THR A 208 -11.41 14.42 11.77
CA THR A 208 -11.45 13.12 11.08
C THR A 208 -12.86 12.63 10.73
N HIS A 209 -13.90 13.26 11.27
CA HIS A 209 -15.31 12.96 11.03
C HIS A 209 -16.02 13.95 10.11
N ALA A 210 -15.35 15.04 9.74
CA ALA A 210 -15.96 16.08 8.94
C ALA A 210 -16.58 15.52 7.64
N PRO A 211 -17.57 16.21 7.06
CA PRO A 211 -18.05 15.87 5.71
C PRO A 211 -16.90 15.80 4.70
N ASP A 212 -17.05 14.95 3.68
CA ASP A 212 -16.08 14.76 2.60
C ASP A 212 -14.69 14.28 3.08
N THR A 213 -14.67 13.59 4.23
CA THR A 213 -13.51 12.84 4.73
C THR A 213 -13.58 11.37 4.33
N PRO A 214 -12.44 10.64 4.31
CA PRO A 214 -12.42 9.21 4.01
C PRO A 214 -13.33 8.40 4.92
N TRP A 215 -13.47 8.83 6.18
CA TRP A 215 -14.40 8.23 7.11
C TRP A 215 -15.85 8.43 6.67
N SER A 216 -16.28 9.67 6.41
CA SER A 216 -17.67 9.96 5.99
C SER A 216 -18.02 9.32 4.65
N GLU A 217 -17.01 9.13 3.78
CA GLU A 217 -17.17 8.45 2.51
C GLU A 217 -17.30 6.94 2.62
N THR A 218 -16.85 6.34 3.73
CA THR A 218 -16.80 4.88 3.91
C THR A 218 -17.85 4.41 4.91
N TYR A 219 -18.06 5.14 6.01
CA TYR A 219 -18.91 4.72 7.12
C TYR A 219 -20.37 4.51 6.69
N GLY A 220 -20.90 3.30 6.92
CA GLY A 220 -22.31 2.97 6.71
C GLY A 220 -22.70 2.73 5.25
N LYS A 221 -21.71 2.53 4.36
CA LYS A 221 -21.94 2.25 2.94
C LYS A 221 -21.81 0.77 2.56
N GLY A 222 -21.39 -0.07 3.50
CA GLY A 222 -21.22 -1.50 3.38
C GLY A 222 -22.17 -2.28 4.30
N ALA A 223 -21.96 -3.60 4.35
CA ALA A 223 -22.87 -4.53 5.03
C ALA A 223 -22.64 -4.67 6.55
N GLY A 224 -21.68 -3.95 7.13
CA GLY A 224 -21.26 -4.18 8.50
C GLY A 224 -20.63 -2.97 9.19
N TRP A 225 -20.34 -3.17 10.47
CA TRP A 225 -19.58 -2.22 11.29
C TRP A 225 -18.09 -2.40 10.96
N ALA A 226 -17.32 -1.30 10.93
CA ALA A 226 -15.86 -1.32 10.71
C ALA A 226 -15.40 -1.62 9.27
N GLU A 227 -15.96 -0.91 8.30
CA GLU A 227 -15.56 -1.01 6.90
C GLU A 227 -14.11 -0.54 6.68
N LEU A 228 -13.34 -1.25 5.86
CA LEU A 228 -11.98 -0.85 5.48
C LEU A 228 -12.02 0.48 4.73
N ILE A 229 -11.20 1.45 5.17
CA ILE A 229 -10.94 2.70 4.44
C ILE A 229 -9.68 2.48 3.59
N PRO A 230 -9.79 2.38 2.26
CA PRO A 230 -8.64 2.11 1.42
C PRO A 230 -7.64 3.28 1.39
N ASN A 231 -6.33 2.98 1.33
CA ASN A 231 -5.29 4.01 1.28
C ASN A 231 -5.47 5.00 0.12
N ASN A 232 -6.02 4.60 -1.02
CA ASN A 232 -6.28 5.53 -2.13
C ASN A 232 -7.36 6.57 -1.77
N VAL A 233 -8.36 6.21 -0.96
CA VAL A 233 -9.39 7.16 -0.48
C VAL A 233 -8.76 8.14 0.50
N ILE A 234 -7.95 7.64 1.44
CA ILE A 234 -7.19 8.48 2.38
C ILE A 234 -6.27 9.43 1.60
N GLN A 235 -5.49 8.90 0.67
CA GLN A 235 -4.54 9.66 -0.15
C GLN A 235 -5.23 10.79 -0.91
N ASN A 236 -6.32 10.50 -1.62
CA ASN A 236 -7.04 11.50 -2.40
C ASN A 236 -7.53 12.67 -1.52
N HIS A 237 -8.06 12.36 -0.33
CA HIS A 237 -8.51 13.39 0.59
C HIS A 237 -7.35 14.31 1.01
N TYR A 238 -6.23 13.75 1.49
CA TYR A 238 -5.10 14.56 1.93
C TYR A 238 -4.37 15.26 0.78
N GLN A 239 -4.39 14.72 -0.43
CA GLN A 239 -3.92 15.45 -1.62
C GLN A 239 -4.81 16.66 -1.93
N SER A 240 -6.13 16.53 -1.78
CA SER A 240 -7.03 17.68 -1.94
C SER A 240 -6.76 18.76 -0.89
N LEU A 241 -6.49 18.38 0.37
CA LEU A 241 -6.06 19.32 1.41
C LEU A 241 -4.71 19.95 1.08
N TYR A 242 -3.75 19.16 0.58
CA TYR A 242 -2.44 19.66 0.17
C TYR A 242 -2.59 20.75 -0.90
N HIS A 243 -3.36 20.48 -1.95
CA HIS A 243 -3.64 21.48 -2.99
C HIS A 243 -4.41 22.69 -2.46
N LYS A 244 -5.34 22.49 -1.54
CA LYS A 244 -6.14 23.60 -1.00
C LYS A 244 -5.30 24.60 -0.18
N TYR A 245 -4.30 24.12 0.55
CA TYR A 245 -3.56 24.95 1.51
C TYR A 245 -2.11 25.24 1.12
N PHE A 246 -1.52 24.50 0.18
CA PHE A 246 -0.10 24.59 -0.15
C PHE A 246 0.21 24.79 -1.65
N SER A 247 -0.80 24.86 -2.54
CA SER A 247 -0.62 25.25 -3.95
C SER A 247 -1.37 26.52 -4.30
#